data_AF-A0AAU8AEY9-F1
#
_entry.id   AF-A0AAU8AEY9-F1
#
_cell.length_a   1.000
_cell.length_b   1.000
_cell.length_c   1.000
_cell.angle_alpha   90.00
_cell.angle_beta   90.00
_cell.angle_gamma   90.00
#
_symmetry.space_group_name_H-M   'P 1'
#
loop_
_entity.id
_entity.type
_entity.pdbx_description
1 polymer ?
#
loop_
_entity_poly.entity_id
_entity_poly.type
_entity_poly.pdbx_seq_one_letter_code
_entity_poly.pdbx_strand_id
1 'polypeptide(L)'
;MLEDHVAAGFDPAAFWSLTPRLYLAQMRGARRRLEAEEMLSVQQAWLTATLMRAKKIPDLKKLLRRRSPAESREEFKAKLAAMSSALPKVSLADWQARQGK
;
A
#
# COMPACT_ATOMS: atom_id res chain seq x y z
N MET A 1 -0.49 -21.72 9.08
CA MET A 1 -1.01 -21.42 7.72
C MET A 1 -2.52 -21.15 7.71
N LEU A 2 -3.38 -22.15 8.00
CA LEU A 2 -4.82 -21.92 8.13
C LEU A 2 -5.14 -21.02 9.33
N GLU A 3 -4.55 -21.29 10.50
CA GLU A 3 -4.73 -20.48 11.70
C GLU A 3 -4.38 -19.00 11.46
N ASP A 4 -3.24 -18.73 10.81
CA ASP A 4 -2.84 -17.36 10.45
C ASP A 4 -3.83 -16.70 9.48
N HIS A 5 -4.39 -17.47 8.53
CA HIS A 5 -5.41 -16.99 7.59
C HIS A 5 -6.68 -16.52 8.33
N VAL A 6 -7.13 -17.33 9.28
CA VAL A 6 -8.30 -17.02 10.11
C VAL A 6 -8.00 -15.86 11.05
N ALA A 7 -6.82 -15.84 11.68
CA ALA A 7 -6.37 -14.75 12.54
C ALA A 7 -6.27 -13.40 11.79
N ALA A 8 -5.94 -13.43 10.49
CA ALA A 8 -5.96 -12.26 9.62
C ALA A 8 -7.39 -11.75 9.28
N GLY A 9 -8.43 -12.49 9.67
CA GLY A 9 -9.85 -12.15 9.49
C GLY A 9 -10.48 -12.71 8.21
N PHE A 10 -9.85 -13.71 7.58
CA PHE A 10 -10.40 -14.35 6.38
C PHE A 10 -11.26 -15.58 6.72
N ASP A 11 -12.18 -15.92 5.82
CA ASP A 11 -13.06 -17.09 5.95
C ASP A 11 -12.25 -18.41 5.96
N PRO A 12 -12.38 -19.25 7.01
CA PRO A 12 -11.72 -20.55 7.06
C PRO A 12 -12.05 -21.46 5.87
N ALA A 13 -13.28 -21.40 5.33
CA ALA A 13 -13.68 -22.25 4.21
C ALA A 13 -12.96 -21.86 2.91
N ALA A 14 -12.68 -20.57 2.71
CA ALA A 14 -11.99 -20.06 1.53
C ALA A 14 -10.53 -20.54 1.43
N PHE A 15 -9.88 -20.84 2.56
CA PHE A 15 -8.47 -21.25 2.62
C PHE A 15 -8.15 -22.41 1.68
N TRP A 16 -9.03 -23.42 1.64
CA TRP A 16 -8.81 -24.64 0.85
C TRP A 16 -8.83 -24.41 -0.66
N SER A 17 -9.36 -23.28 -1.12
CA SER A 17 -9.38 -22.89 -2.54
C SER A 17 -8.15 -22.06 -2.95
N LEU A 18 -7.29 -21.68 -2.02
CA LEU A 18 -6.19 -20.76 -2.28
C LEU A 18 -4.99 -21.48 -2.90
N THR A 19 -4.42 -20.84 -3.92
CA THR A 19 -3.05 -21.15 -4.34
C THR A 19 -2.05 -20.48 -3.39
N PRO A 20 -0.82 -21.00 -3.24
CA PRO A 20 0.21 -20.37 -2.39
C PRO A 20 0.46 -18.90 -2.72
N ARG A 21 0.38 -18.52 -4.00
CA ARG A 21 0.52 -17.12 -4.45
C ARG A 21 -0.61 -16.23 -3.93
N LEU A 22 -1.86 -16.73 -3.94
CA LEU A 22 -3.02 -15.99 -3.44
C LEU A 22 -2.97 -15.86 -1.92
N TYR A 23 -2.63 -16.94 -1.22
CA TYR A 23 -2.41 -16.91 0.22
C TYR A 23 -1.37 -15.84 0.60
N LEU A 24 -0.20 -15.83 -0.05
CA LEU A 24 0.84 -14.83 0.18
C LEU A 24 0.35 -13.39 -0.10
N ALA A 25 -0.41 -13.19 -1.18
CA ALA A 25 -0.95 -11.87 -1.51
C ALA A 25 -1.92 -11.37 -0.42
N GLN A 26 -2.84 -12.22 0.01
CA GLN A 26 -3.81 -11.91 1.07
C GLN A 26 -3.13 -11.61 2.40
N MET A 27 -2.21 -12.48 2.84
CA MET A 27 -1.50 -12.30 4.11
C MET A 27 -0.60 -11.06 4.11
N ARG A 28 0.05 -10.74 2.98
CA ARG A 28 0.81 -9.48 2.84
C ARG A 28 -0.10 -8.25 2.92
N GLY A 29 -1.28 -8.32 2.31
CA GLY A 29 -2.29 -7.26 2.42
C GLY A 29 -2.74 -7.06 3.87
N ALA A 30 -3.08 -8.16 4.56
CA ALA A 30 -3.49 -8.14 5.96
C ALA A 30 -2.40 -7.56 6.86
N ARG A 31 -1.14 -7.98 6.68
CA ARG A 31 -0.01 -7.44 7.43
C ARG A 31 0.15 -5.93 7.25
N ARG A 32 0.11 -5.43 6.01
CA ARG A 32 0.21 -3.98 5.73
C ARG A 32 -0.91 -3.19 6.38
N ARG A 33 -2.13 -3.76 6.44
CA ARG A 33 -3.26 -3.16 7.14
C ARG A 33 -2.96 -3.04 8.64
N LEU A 34 -2.52 -4.12 9.28
CA LEU A 34 -2.20 -4.12 10.71
C LEU A 34 -1.06 -3.14 11.06
N GLU A 35 0.01 -3.11 10.25
CA GLU A 35 1.11 -2.14 10.42
C GLU A 35 0.61 -0.69 10.29
N ALA A 36 -0.34 -0.42 9.38
CA ALA A 36 -0.94 0.90 9.25
C ALA A 36 -1.84 1.25 10.44
N GLU A 37 -2.64 0.30 10.95
CA GLU A 37 -3.49 0.48 12.13
C GLU A 37 -2.67 0.75 13.40
N GLU A 38 -1.58 0.01 13.60
CA GLU A 38 -0.65 0.22 14.72
C GLU A 38 -0.03 1.62 14.66
N MET A 39 0.48 2.01 13.49
CA MET A 39 1.05 3.33 13.28
C MET A 39 0.03 4.44 13.54
N LEU A 40 -1.21 4.28 13.06
CA LEU A 40 -2.29 5.24 13.30
C LEU A 40 -2.61 5.36 14.80
N SER A 41 -2.63 4.25 15.54
CA SER A 41 -2.87 4.24 16.99
C SER A 41 -1.79 5.02 17.76
N VAL A 42 -0.52 4.78 17.43
CA VAL A 42 0.62 5.52 18.02
C VAL A 42 0.54 7.01 17.70
N GLN A 43 0.26 7.36 16.44
CA GLN A 43 0.09 8.75 16.01
C GLN A 43 -1.08 9.42 16.74
N GLN A 44 -2.21 8.73 16.89
CA GLN A 44 -3.37 9.24 17.59
C GLN A 44 -3.07 9.50 19.07
N ALA A 45 -2.41 8.57 19.75
CA ALA A 45 -2.01 8.74 21.15
C ALA A 45 -1.08 9.96 21.32
N TRP A 46 -0.07 10.08 20.46
CA TRP A 46 0.86 11.21 20.47
C TRP A 46 0.15 12.55 20.17
N LEU A 47 -0.71 12.60 19.15
CA LEU A 47 -1.47 13.80 18.81
C LEU A 47 -2.40 14.21 19.94
N THR A 48 -3.09 13.25 20.57
CA THR A 48 -3.98 13.50 21.70
C THR A 48 -3.20 14.14 22.85
N ALA A 49 -2.09 13.53 23.27
CA ALA A 49 -1.26 14.06 24.35
C ALA A 49 -0.69 15.45 24.02
N THR A 50 -0.28 15.67 22.78
CA THR A 50 0.26 16.95 22.30
C THR A 50 -0.80 18.04 22.30
N LEU A 51 -1.99 17.75 21.79
CA LEU A 51 -3.11 18.70 21.72
C LEU A 51 -3.66 19.04 23.11
N MET A 52 -3.72 18.06 24.03
CA MET A 52 -4.11 18.29 25.42
C MET A 52 -3.17 19.27 26.14
N ARG A 53 -1.87 19.26 25.82
CA ARG A 53 -0.86 20.14 26.42
C ARG A 53 -0.71 21.48 25.70
N ALA A 54 -1.34 21.67 24.55
CA ALA A 54 -1.18 22.86 23.74
C ALA A 54 -1.89 24.07 24.36
N LYS A 55 -1.16 25.17 24.59
CA LYS A 55 -1.76 26.44 25.05
C LYS A 55 -2.73 27.05 24.03
N LYS A 56 -2.52 26.77 22.75
CA LYS A 56 -3.40 27.17 21.64
C LYS A 56 -3.49 26.01 20.65
N ILE A 57 -4.71 25.53 20.42
CA ILE A 57 -4.98 24.43 19.50
C ILE A 57 -4.82 24.94 18.05
N PRO A 58 -4.00 24.27 17.20
CA PRO A 58 -3.89 24.61 15.79
C PRO A 58 -5.22 24.44 15.06
N ASP A 59 -5.45 25.21 14.00
CA ASP A 59 -6.61 24.99 13.12
C ASP A 59 -6.59 23.55 12.56
N LEU A 60 -7.71 22.85 12.72
CA LEU A 60 -7.90 21.47 12.27
C LEU A 60 -7.56 21.29 10.79
N LYS A 61 -7.84 22.29 9.94
CA LYS A 61 -7.50 22.24 8.50
C LYS A 61 -5.99 22.11 8.25
N LYS A 62 -5.15 22.56 9.19
CA LYS A 62 -3.69 22.44 9.10
C LYS A 62 -3.19 21.06 9.55
N LEU A 63 -3.95 20.39 10.42
CA LEU A 63 -3.64 19.04 10.90
C LEU A 63 -4.16 17.97 9.92
N LEU A 64 -5.36 18.19 9.39
CA LEU A 64 -5.98 17.36 8.36
C LEU A 64 -5.50 17.83 6.98
N ARG A 65 -4.21 17.66 6.69
CA ARG A 65 -3.74 17.82 5.31
C ARG A 65 -4.42 16.75 4.47
N ARG A 66 -5.48 17.11 3.75
CA ARG A 66 -6.07 16.25 2.73
C ARG A 66 -4.93 15.81 1.82
N ARG A 67 -4.81 14.49 1.61
CA ARG A 67 -3.94 13.95 0.58
C ARG A 67 -4.23 14.79 -0.67
N SER A 68 -3.18 15.38 -1.28
CA SER A 68 -3.36 16.11 -2.54
C SER A 68 -4.23 15.24 -3.46
N PRO A 69 -5.14 15.84 -4.25
CA PRO A 69 -5.95 15.10 -5.20
C PRO A 69 -5.05 14.08 -5.89
N ALA A 70 -5.51 12.82 -5.96
CA ALA A 70 -4.76 11.81 -6.68
C ALA A 70 -4.40 12.39 -8.06
N GLU A 71 -3.13 12.21 -8.45
CA GLU A 71 -2.58 12.68 -9.72
C GLU A 71 -3.62 12.44 -10.82
N SER A 72 -3.95 13.49 -11.57
CA SER A 72 -5.01 13.39 -12.57
C SER A 72 -4.68 12.28 -13.56
N ARG A 73 -5.68 11.66 -14.19
CA ARG A 73 -5.42 10.60 -15.18
C ARG A 73 -4.47 11.08 -16.28
N GLU A 74 -4.49 12.36 -16.61
CA GLU A 74 -3.59 12.99 -17.59
C GLU A 74 -2.17 13.15 -17.06
N GLU A 75 -2.00 13.63 -15.83
CA GLU A 75 -0.70 13.72 -15.16
C GLU A 75 -0.04 12.33 -15.05
N PHE A 76 -0.83 11.33 -14.65
CA PHE A 76 -0.35 9.96 -14.54
C PHE A 76 0.07 9.38 -15.90
N LYS A 77 -0.70 9.65 -16.97
CA LYS A 77 -0.32 9.27 -18.35
C LYS A 77 0.95 9.96 -18.80
N ALA A 78 1.11 11.26 -18.53
CA ALA A 78 2.31 12.01 -18.89
C ALA A 78 3.55 11.44 -18.18
N LYS A 79 3.42 11.08 -16.90
CA LYS A 79 4.47 10.44 -16.12
C LYS A 79 4.82 9.06 -16.65
N LEU A 80 3.84 8.23 -16.98
CA LEU A 80 4.08 6.93 -17.63
C LEU A 80 4.77 7.09 -18.98
N ALA A 81 4.38 8.07 -19.79
CA ALA A 81 5.02 8.36 -21.07
C ALA A 81 6.49 8.74 -20.88
N ALA A 82 6.78 9.64 -19.92
CA ALA A 82 8.15 10.01 -19.57
C ALA A 82 8.98 8.80 -19.11
N MET A 83 8.43 7.97 -18.21
CA MET A 83 9.10 6.75 -17.76
C MET A 83 9.34 5.78 -18.92
N SER A 84 8.35 5.57 -19.80
CA SER A 84 8.47 4.68 -20.96
C SER A 84 9.55 5.12 -21.94
N SER A 85 9.74 6.43 -22.10
CA SER A 85 10.76 6.99 -23.00
C SER A 85 12.19 6.73 -22.52
N ALA A 86 12.38 6.57 -21.20
CA ALA A 86 13.67 6.29 -20.60
C ALA A 86 14.03 4.79 -20.60
N LEU A 87 13.08 3.91 -20.94
CA LEU A 87 13.32 2.47 -20.97
C LEU A 87 13.96 2.06 -22.31
N PRO A 88 14.97 1.17 -22.30
CA PRO A 88 15.54 0.63 -23.53
C PRO A 88 14.46 -0.15 -24.30
N LYS A 89 14.33 0.12 -25.60
CA LYS A 89 13.48 -0.67 -26.48
C LYS A 89 14.15 -2.01 -26.72
N VAL A 90 13.60 -3.07 -26.15
CA VAL A 90 14.07 -4.45 -26.34
C VAL A 90 13.04 -5.16 -27.20
N SER A 91 13.49 -5.82 -28.28
CA SER A 91 12.58 -6.64 -29.08
C SER A 91 12.18 -7.89 -28.29
N LEU A 92 11.02 -8.46 -28.62
CA LEU A 92 10.54 -9.67 -27.96
C LEU A 92 11.56 -10.82 -28.08
N ALA A 93 12.24 -10.92 -29.24
CA ALA A 93 13.29 -11.90 -29.49
C ALA A 93 14.51 -11.68 -28.59
N ASP A 94 14.97 -10.43 -28.44
CA ASP A 94 16.09 -10.09 -27.55
C ASP A 94 15.78 -10.36 -26.08
N TRP A 95 14.52 -10.15 -25.67
CA TRP A 95 14.07 -10.45 -24.32
C TRP A 95 13.99 -11.97 -24.07
N GLN A 96 13.45 -12.73 -25.01
CA GLN A 96 13.37 -14.20 -24.93
C GLN A 96 14.77 -14.83 -24.89
N ALA A 97 15.72 -14.34 -25.69
CA ALA A 97 17.11 -14.79 -25.68
C ALA A 97 17.82 -14.53 -24.32
N ARG A 98 17.40 -13.50 -23.56
CA ARG A 98 17.93 -13.19 -22.22
C ARG A 98 17.33 -14.05 -21.10
N GLN A 99 16.10 -14.54 -21.26
CA GLN A 99 15.40 -15.37 -20.27
C GLN A 99 15.71 -16.87 -20.42
N GLY A 100 16.27 -17.28 -21.56
CA GLY A 100 16.59 -18.68 -21.87
C GLY A 100 17.96 -19.17 -21.41
N LYS A 101 18.52 -18.64 -20.31
CA LYS A 101 19.74 -19.16 -19.67
C LYS A 101 19.46 -19.57 -18.24
#